data_AF-A0AAD7Q7X9-F1
#
_entry.id   AF-A0AAD7Q7X9-F1
#
_cell.length_a   1.000
_cell.length_b   1.000
_cell.length_c   1.000
_cell.angle_alpha   90.00
_cell.angle_beta   90.00
_cell.angle_gamma   90.00
#
_symmetry.space_group_name_H-M   'P 1'
#
loop_
_entity.id
_entity.type
_entity.pdbx_description
1 polymer ?
#
loop_
_entity_poly.entity_id
_entity_poly.type
_entity_poly.pdbx_seq_one_letter_code
_entity_poly.pdbx_strand_id
1 'polypeptide(L)'
;EEPVVNYAKMTDPIHLLRKSSEGVGGCGVVLASFGLQYACRDKNKERCLEIFKVLKDEYHILVNNLHTLYQMEKTVLAEEEKAASEEEEEKAALEEEEESDLSDDSKGGL
;
A
#
# COMPACT_ATOMS: atom_id res chain seq x y z
N GLU A 1 43.23 5.70 -0.62
CA GLU A 1 42.92 4.26 -0.52
C GLU A 1 41.48 4.03 -0.90
N GLU A 2 41.20 3.13 -1.83
CA GLU A 2 39.83 2.68 -2.05
C GLU A 2 39.41 1.74 -0.91
N PRO A 3 38.18 1.87 -0.38
CA PRO A 3 37.70 1.00 0.69
C PRO A 3 37.63 -0.45 0.21
N VAL A 4 38.19 -1.37 1.02
CA VAL A 4 38.13 -2.81 0.77
C VAL A 4 36.69 -3.30 0.97
N VAL A 5 36.07 -3.79 -0.10
CA VAL A 5 34.68 -4.28 -0.07
C VAL A 5 34.64 -5.66 0.58
N ASN A 6 33.84 -5.80 1.65
CA ASN A 6 33.57 -7.09 2.26
C ASN A 6 32.31 -7.71 1.67
N TYR A 7 32.47 -8.48 0.59
CA TYR A 7 31.36 -9.15 -0.10
C TYR A 7 30.64 -10.18 0.76
N ALA A 8 31.32 -10.81 1.73
CA ALA A 8 30.70 -11.81 2.60
C ALA A 8 29.58 -11.20 3.45
N LYS A 9 29.80 -9.98 3.96
CA LYS A 9 28.81 -9.21 4.74
C LYS A 9 27.57 -8.81 3.93
N MET A 10 27.62 -8.86 2.60
CA MET A 10 26.48 -8.52 1.76
C MET A 10 25.47 -9.67 1.62
N THR A 11 25.84 -10.90 1.97
CA THR A 11 24.99 -12.08 1.79
C THR A 11 23.69 -11.98 2.58
N ASP A 12 23.77 -11.67 3.88
CA ASP A 12 22.60 -11.62 4.76
C ASP A 12 21.66 -10.44 4.42
N PRO A 13 22.15 -9.19 4.21
CA PRO A 13 21.30 -8.08 3.80
C PRO A 13 20.58 -8.33 2.47
N ILE A 14 21.27 -8.88 1.47
CA ILE A 14 20.67 -9.20 0.17
C ILE A 14 19.57 -10.26 0.33
N HIS A 15 19.84 -11.29 1.13
CA HIS A 15 18.88 -12.35 1.38
C HIS A 15 17.64 -11.84 2.14
N LEU A 16 17.83 -10.98 3.14
CA LEU A 16 16.75 -10.36 3.89
C LEU A 16 15.89 -9.48 2.98
N LEU A 17 16.52 -8.60 2.19
CA LEU A 17 15.84 -7.71 1.25
C LEU A 17 15.03 -8.50 0.22
N ARG A 18 15.60 -9.59 -0.31
CA ARG A 18 14.88 -10.48 -1.21
C ARG A 18 13.63 -11.05 -0.55
N LYS A 19 13.76 -11.62 0.65
CA LYS A 19 12.64 -12.24 1.36
C LYS A 19 11.54 -11.24 1.70
N SER A 20 11.91 -10.03 2.14
CA SER A 20 10.92 -9.01 2.45
C SER A 20 10.18 -8.54 1.20
N SER A 21 10.90 -8.34 0.09
CA SER A 21 10.29 -7.93 -1.18
C SER A 21 9.41 -9.02 -1.80
N GLU A 22 9.77 -10.30 -1.69
CA GLU A 22 8.96 -11.41 -2.19
C GLU A 22 7.57 -11.44 -1.54
N GLY A 23 7.49 -11.20 -0.22
CA GLY A 23 6.22 -11.18 0.51
C GLY A 23 5.25 -10.06 0.12
N VAL A 24 5.73 -9.01 -0.55
CA VAL A 24 4.92 -7.86 -0.98
C VAL A 24 4.83 -7.73 -2.51
N GLY A 25 5.22 -8.77 -3.27
CA GLY A 25 5.14 -8.77 -4.73
C GLY A 25 6.22 -7.93 -5.43
N GLY A 26 7.32 -7.61 -4.75
CA GLY A 26 8.43 -6.80 -5.25
C GLY A 26 9.37 -7.54 -6.22
N CYS A 27 8.84 -8.12 -7.30
CA CYS A 27 9.59 -8.98 -8.22
C CYS A 27 10.86 -8.32 -8.79
N GLY A 28 10.82 -7.03 -9.15
CA GLY A 28 12.00 -6.29 -9.64
C GLY A 28 13.13 -6.23 -8.61
N VAL A 29 12.80 -5.94 -7.36
CA VAL A 29 13.76 -5.92 -6.23
C VAL A 29 14.33 -7.31 -5.97
N VAL A 30 13.49 -8.35 -6.05
CA VAL A 30 13.91 -9.77 -5.90
C VAL A 30 14.93 -10.15 -6.97
N LEU A 31 14.65 -9.84 -8.24
CA LEU A 31 15.55 -10.14 -9.37
C LEU A 31 16.87 -9.37 -9.27
N ALA A 32 16.83 -8.08 -8.96
CA ALA A 32 18.03 -7.27 -8.77
C ALA A 32 18.86 -7.78 -7.57
N SER A 33 18.22 -8.23 -6.50
CA SER A 33 18.89 -8.84 -5.33
C SER A 33 19.64 -10.13 -5.71
N PHE A 34 19.06 -10.97 -6.58
CA PHE A 34 19.77 -12.12 -7.13
C PHE A 34 21.01 -11.69 -7.93
N GLY A 35 20.86 -10.72 -8.83
CA GLY A 35 21.98 -10.18 -9.61
C GLY A 35 23.11 -9.68 -8.71
N LEU A 36 22.77 -8.96 -7.63
CA LEU A 36 23.75 -8.42 -6.69
C LEU A 36 24.46 -9.54 -5.92
N GLN A 37 23.75 -10.61 -5.56
CA GLN A 37 24.36 -11.80 -4.94
C GLN A 37 25.39 -12.46 -5.87
N TYR A 38 25.08 -12.61 -7.15
CA TYR A 38 26.02 -13.15 -8.14
C TYR A 38 27.25 -12.24 -8.29
N ALA A 39 27.06 -10.93 -8.43
CA ALA A 39 28.17 -9.99 -8.52
C ALA A 39 29.07 -9.99 -7.27
N CYS A 40 28.48 -10.16 -6.07
CA CYS A 40 29.22 -10.30 -4.82
C CYS A 40 30.05 -11.60 -4.79
N ARG A 41 29.50 -12.71 -5.27
CA ARG A 41 30.20 -14.00 -5.38
C ARG A 41 31.38 -13.92 -6.33
N ASP A 42 31.21 -13.23 -7.45
CA ASP A 42 32.26 -12.98 -8.45
C ASP A 42 33.30 -11.94 -7.98
N LYS A 43 33.09 -11.31 -6.81
CA LYS A 43 33.90 -10.21 -6.26
C LYS A 43 34.09 -9.04 -7.24
N ASN A 44 33.10 -8.83 -8.10
CA ASN A 44 33.12 -7.80 -9.13
C ASN A 44 32.50 -6.51 -8.57
N LYS A 45 33.35 -5.55 -8.22
CA LYS A 45 32.94 -4.30 -7.55
C LYS A 45 32.08 -3.43 -8.46
N GLU A 46 32.50 -3.24 -9.71
CA GLU A 46 31.80 -2.42 -10.70
C GLU A 46 30.40 -2.96 -10.94
N ARG A 47 30.29 -4.28 -11.18
CA ARG A 47 29.01 -4.95 -11.37
C ARG A 47 28.12 -4.89 -10.13
N CYS A 48 28.70 -4.99 -8.93
CA CYS A 48 27.93 -4.79 -7.70
C CYS A 48 27.32 -3.38 -7.64
N LEU A 49 28.08 -2.35 -8.00
CA LEU A 49 27.61 -0.96 -7.99
C LEU A 49 26.52 -0.72 -9.04
N GLU A 50 26.69 -1.27 -10.24
CA GLU A 50 25.69 -1.19 -11.31
C GLU A 50 24.36 -1.84 -10.89
N ILE A 51 24.42 -3.08 -10.39
CA ILE A 51 23.21 -3.79 -9.96
C ILE A 51 22.61 -3.13 -8.72
N PHE A 52 23.42 -2.59 -7.81
CA PHE A 52 22.91 -1.85 -6.66
C PHE A 52 22.12 -0.60 -7.07
N LYS A 53 22.54 0.08 -8.14
CA LYS A 53 21.77 1.20 -8.71
C LYS A 53 20.40 0.73 -9.20
N VAL A 54 20.37 -0.35 -9.98
CA VAL A 54 19.10 -0.95 -10.45
C VAL A 54 18.22 -1.36 -9.28
N LEU A 55 18.80 -2.02 -8.27
CA LEU A 55 18.09 -2.44 -7.06
C LEU A 55 17.43 -1.25 -6.34
N LYS A 56 18.12 -0.12 -6.25
CA LYS A 56 17.60 1.11 -5.65
C LYS A 56 16.44 1.69 -6.45
N ASP A 57 16.54 1.67 -7.77
CA ASP A 57 15.48 2.17 -8.65
C ASP A 57 14.21 1.29 -8.55
N GLU A 58 14.38 -0.03 -8.61
CA GLU A 58 13.28 -1.00 -8.41
C GLU A 58 12.63 -0.87 -7.03
N TYR A 59 13.42 -0.61 -5.98
CA TYR A 59 12.89 -0.39 -4.64
C TYR A 59 12.02 0.86 -4.57
N HIS A 60 12.45 1.97 -5.18
CA HIS A 60 11.64 3.19 -5.21
C HIS A 60 10.34 2.98 -6.00
N ILE A 61 10.38 2.25 -7.11
CA ILE A 61 9.18 1.91 -7.88
C ILE A 61 8.20 1.14 -6.99
N LEU A 62 8.68 0.12 -6.27
CA LEU A 62 7.85 -0.66 -5.36
C LEU A 62 7.22 0.21 -4.26
N VAL A 63 8.03 1.05 -3.59
CA VAL A 63 7.54 1.94 -2.53
C VAL A 63 6.50 2.91 -3.06
N ASN A 64 6.73 3.51 -4.23
CA ASN A 64 5.78 4.45 -4.83
C ASN A 64 4.46 3.75 -5.19
N ASN A 65 4.52 2.56 -5.78
CA ASN A 65 3.32 1.80 -6.12
C ASN A 65 2.51 1.40 -4.88
N LEU A 66 3.18 0.92 -3.83
CA LEU A 66 2.51 0.60 -2.56
C LEU A 66 1.90 1.85 -1.90
N HIS A 67 2.59 2.98 -1.97
CA HIS A 67 2.05 4.24 -1.46
C HIS A 67 0.81 4.69 -2.25
N THR A 68 0.84 4.60 -3.58
CA THR A 68 -0.32 4.91 -4.42
C THR A 68 -1.51 4.00 -4.10
N LEU A 69 -1.29 2.69 -3.98
CA LEU A 69 -2.33 1.74 -3.58
C LEU A 69 -2.94 2.10 -2.23
N TYR A 70 -2.10 2.43 -1.25
CA TYR A 70 -2.55 2.85 0.07
C TYR A 70 -3.40 4.13 0.03
N GLN A 71 -3.03 5.13 -0.77
CA GLN A 71 -3.83 6.34 -0.91
C GLN A 71 -5.18 6.06 -1.59
N MET A 72 -5.18 5.19 -2.61
CA MET A 72 -6.43 4.78 -3.27
C MET A 72 -7.37 4.07 -2.31
N GLU A 73 -6.86 3.14 -1.50
CA GLU A 73 -7.64 2.44 -0.47
C GLU A 73 -8.27 3.42 0.52
N LYS A 74 -7.50 4.41 1.00
CA LYS A 74 -8.02 5.45 1.88
C LYS A 74 -9.12 6.30 1.24
N THR A 75 -8.98 6.65 -0.04
CA THR A 75 -10.01 7.43 -0.74
C THR A 75 -11.29 6.63 -0.86
N VAL A 76 -11.21 5.35 -1.24
CA VAL A 76 -12.39 4.47 -1.35
C VAL A 76 -13.10 4.36 0.00
N LEU A 77 -12.36 4.08 1.09
CA LEU A 77 -12.96 3.95 2.42
C LEU A 77 -13.62 5.26 2.89
N ALA A 78 -13.01 6.42 2.61
CA ALA A 78 -13.59 7.71 2.96
C ALA A 78 -14.86 8.02 2.16
N GLU A 79 -14.93 7.59 0.90
CA GLU A 79 -16.13 7.72 0.07
C GLU A 79 -17.25 6.78 0.55
N GLU A 80 -16.91 5.55 0.94
CA GLU A 80 -17.86 4.59 1.53
C GLU A 80 -18.44 5.09 2.86
N GLU A 81 -17.60 5.61 3.76
CA GLU A 81 -18.05 6.21 5.03
C GLU A 81 -18.97 7.40 4.80
N LYS A 82 -18.64 8.26 3.83
CA LYS A 82 -19.46 9.41 3.49
C LYS A 82 -20.83 8.98 2.93
N ALA A 83 -20.86 8.03 2.00
CA ALA A 83 -22.10 7.53 1.44
C ALA A 83 -23.01 6.88 2.50
N ALA A 84 -22.43 6.14 3.45
CA ALA A 84 -23.17 5.56 4.56
C ALA A 84 -23.79 6.63 5.49
N SER A 85 -23.08 7.72 5.75
CA SER A 85 -23.59 8.82 6.58
C SER A 85 -24.73 9.61 5.91
N GLU A 86 -24.69 9.76 4.58
CA GLU A 86 -25.74 10.45 3.83
C GLU A 86 -27.04 9.61 3.75
N GLU A 87 -26.94 8.28 3.65
CA GLU A 87 -28.11 7.38 3.67
C GLU A 87 -28.79 7.30 5.05
N GLU A 88 -28.02 7.44 6.15
CA GLU A 88 -28.55 7.47 7.52
C GLU A 88 -29.27 8.80 7.82
N GLU A 89 -28.77 9.92 7.29
CA GLU A 89 -29.39 11.24 7.42
C GLU A 89 -30.70 11.34 6.60
N GLU A 90 -30.75 10.74 5.38
CA GLU A 90 -31.97 10.68 4.57
C GLU A 90 -33.04 9.78 5.21
N LYS A 91 -32.66 8.66 5.83
CA LYS A 91 -33.60 7.81 6.59
C LYS A 91 -34.18 8.52 7.83
N ALA A 92 -33.35 9.24 8.58
CA ALA A 92 -33.81 9.98 9.76
C ALA A 92 -34.82 11.08 9.37
N ALA A 93 -34.61 11.75 8.24
CA ALA A 93 -35.53 12.78 7.75
C ALA A 93 -36.90 12.23 7.30
N LEU A 94 -36.95 10.99 6.79
CA LEU A 94 -38.21 10.35 6.37
C LEU A 94 -39.00 9.79 7.56
N GLU A 95 -38.34 9.33 8.63
CA GLU A 95 -39.03 8.88 9.86
C GLU A 95 -39.68 10.04 10.63
N GLU A 96 -39.13 11.26 10.57
CA GLU A 96 -39.74 12.45 11.19
C GLU A 96 -41.01 12.96 10.44
N GLU A 97 -41.14 12.73 9.13
CA GLU A 97 -42.36 13.11 8.39
C GLU A 97 -43.51 12.12 8.60
N GLU A 98 -43.24 10.81 8.74
CA GLU A 98 -44.27 9.77 8.90
C GLU A 98 -44.96 9.80 10.29
N GLU A 99 -44.29 10.32 11.33
CA GLU A 99 -44.87 10.47 12.67
C GLU A 99 -45.86 11.66 12.78
N SER A 100 -45.87 12.57 11.80
CA SER A 100 -46.72 13.77 11.79
C SER A 100 -48.12 13.54 11.18
N ASP A 101 -48.31 12.48 10.38
CA ASP A 101 -49.56 12.22 9.63
C ASP A 101 -50.59 11.35 10.41
N LEU A 102 -50.25 10.82 11.59
CA LEU A 102 -51.12 9.94 12.37
C LEU A 102 -52.03 10.64 13.41
N SER A 103 -52.01 11.98 13.52
CA SER A 103 -52.79 12.70 14.55
C SER A 103 -54.14 13.28 14.11
N ASP A 104 -54.54 13.20 12.84
CA ASP A 104 -55.69 13.97 12.33
C ASP A 104 -57.00 13.17 12.10
N ASP A 105 -57.10 11.96 12.65
CA ASP A 105 -58.33 11.15 12.57
C ASP A 105 -58.91 10.84 13.96
N SER A 106 -59.34 11.90 14.66
CA SER A 106 -60.37 11.78 15.72
C SER A 106 -61.43 12.86 15.55
N LYS A 107 -62.32 12.58 14.60
CA LYS A 107 -63.80 12.73 14.68
C LYS A 107 -64.27 13.29 16.03
N GLY A 108 -65.00 14.40 16.09
CA GLY A 108 -66.19 14.68 15.29
C GLY A 108 -67.40 13.99 15.94
N GLY A 109 -68.23 14.78 16.62
CA GLY A 109 -69.52 14.38 17.23
C GLY A 109 -69.41 14.05 18.72
N LEU A 110 -70.25 14.54 19.61
CA LEU A 110 -71.57 15.20 19.52
C LEU A 110 -71.74 16.07 20.78
#